data_AF-A0A226HGA6-F1
#
_entry.id   AF-A0A226HGA6-F1
#
_cell.length_a   1.000
_cell.length_b   1.000
_cell.length_c   1.000
_cell.angle_alpha   90.00
_cell.angle_beta   90.00
_cell.angle_gamma   90.00
#
_symmetry.space_group_name_H-M   'P 1'
#
loop_
_entity.id
_entity.type
_entity.pdbx_description
1 polymer ?
#
loop_
_entity_poly.entity_id
_entity_poly.type
_entity_poly.pdbx_seq_one_letter_code
_entity_poly.pdbx_strand_id
1 'polypeptide(L)'
;MNPFLLIAETVPVKEFGDTVWYDLLIALFTGFLSCVIFFLVLRVFKPRIKTCSIICKEDDDAGVEKPEYYLKFINKTYSDIENVSISLLLIEDFLHGTGKNFTGKELKLKKYQIKNIPGKWRKSKDIHNNCVQMRIDEDLEKLWDGRREYMELHIDCTHSKSGRRLVHVQKYTDVKNTIKVGRFDSGENFNII
;
A
#
# COMPACT_ATOMS: atom_id res chain seq x y z
N MET A 1 67.89 61.80 -5.09
CA MET A 1 66.56 62.40 -5.28
C MET A 1 65.80 61.48 -6.24
N ASN A 2 64.87 60.67 -5.69
CA ASN A 2 63.84 59.75 -6.25
C ASN A 2 63.97 59.09 -7.65
N PRO A 3 63.38 57.89 -7.89
CA PRO A 3 62.23 57.33 -7.17
C PRO A 3 62.29 55.84 -6.78
N PHE A 4 61.54 55.53 -5.72
CA PHE A 4 60.98 54.22 -5.40
C PHE A 4 60.23 53.65 -6.62
N LEU A 5 60.69 52.52 -7.16
CA LEU A 5 59.93 51.70 -8.10
C LEU A 5 58.94 50.85 -7.31
N LEU A 6 57.70 51.35 -7.18
CA LEU A 6 56.53 50.55 -6.82
C LEU A 6 56.24 49.61 -8.00
N ILE A 7 56.65 48.34 -7.87
CA ILE A 7 56.10 47.26 -8.71
C ILE A 7 54.72 46.97 -8.15
N ALA A 8 53.70 47.57 -8.77
CA ALA A 8 52.33 47.15 -8.58
C ALA A 8 52.19 45.75 -9.18
N GLU A 9 52.17 44.73 -8.34
CA GLU A 9 51.67 43.40 -8.70
C GLU A 9 50.19 43.55 -9.05
N THR A 10 49.91 43.72 -10.34
CA THR A 10 48.56 43.55 -10.88
C THR A 10 48.25 42.06 -10.87
N VAL A 11 47.70 41.57 -9.75
CA VAL A 11 47.06 40.25 -9.70
C VAL A 11 45.97 40.23 -10.77
N PRO A 12 46.00 39.30 -11.73
CA PRO A 12 45.04 39.30 -12.83
C PRO A 12 43.65 38.97 -12.29
N VAL A 13 42.76 39.96 -12.31
CA VAL A 13 41.34 39.90 -11.92
C VAL A 13 40.54 38.83 -12.68
N LYS A 14 41.14 38.20 -13.69
CA LYS A 14 40.49 37.25 -14.61
C LYS A 14 40.23 35.87 -13.99
N GLU A 15 41.00 35.44 -12.98
CA GLU A 15 40.81 34.11 -12.36
C GLU A 15 39.63 34.04 -11.37
N PHE A 16 39.18 35.19 -10.86
CA PHE A 16 38.11 35.25 -9.86
C PHE A 16 36.71 35.05 -10.47
N GLY A 17 36.52 35.44 -11.74
CA GLY A 17 35.24 35.29 -12.43
C GLY A 17 34.94 33.86 -12.84
N ASP A 18 35.95 33.15 -13.34
CA ASP A 18 35.79 31.77 -13.83
C ASP A 18 35.51 30.80 -12.67
N THR A 19 36.22 30.94 -11.55
CA THR A 19 36.00 30.13 -10.34
C THR A 19 34.59 30.29 -9.76
N VAL A 20 34.07 31.52 -9.71
CA VAL A 20 32.70 31.79 -9.20
C VAL A 20 31.63 31.10 -10.06
N TRP A 21 31.77 31.09 -11.39
CA TRP A 21 30.82 30.39 -12.26
C TRP A 21 30.89 28.88 -12.13
N TYR A 22 32.10 28.30 -11.99
CA TYR A 22 32.27 26.88 -11.73
C TYR A 22 31.67 26.47 -10.38
N ASP A 23 31.92 27.25 -9.33
CA ASP A 23 31.36 27.01 -8.00
C ASP A 23 29.83 27.11 -8.01
N LEU A 24 29.27 28.09 -8.73
CA LEU A 24 27.83 28.24 -8.90
C LEU A 24 27.21 27.04 -9.62
N LEU A 25 27.83 26.55 -10.69
CA LEU A 25 27.36 25.39 -11.42
C LEU A 25 27.42 24.12 -10.55
N ILE A 26 28.53 23.89 -9.84
CA ILE A 26 28.67 22.75 -8.93
C ILE A 26 27.62 22.83 -7.82
N ALA A 27 27.40 24.01 -7.23
CA ALA A 27 26.35 24.22 -6.22
C ALA A 27 24.95 23.91 -6.77
N LEU A 28 24.64 24.33 -8.00
CA LEU A 28 23.36 24.07 -8.63
C LEU A 28 23.17 22.58 -8.94
N PHE A 29 24.18 21.92 -9.49
CA PHE A 29 24.12 20.48 -9.78
C PHE A 29 24.04 19.63 -8.51
N THR A 30 24.80 19.95 -7.47
CA THR A 30 24.74 19.24 -6.19
C THR A 30 23.39 19.45 -5.49
N GLY A 31 22.85 20.67 -5.53
CA GLY A 31 21.50 20.97 -5.05
C GLY A 31 20.44 20.17 -5.80
N PHE A 32 20.48 20.19 -7.13
CA PHE A 32 19.56 19.42 -7.97
C PHE A 32 19.65 17.92 -7.71
N LEU A 33 20.88 17.38 -7.65
CA LEU A 33 21.11 15.96 -7.39
C LEU A 33 20.58 15.55 -6.00
N SER A 34 20.81 16.39 -4.98
CA SER A 34 20.26 16.19 -3.64
C SER A 34 18.73 16.11 -3.65
N CYS A 35 18.06 17.03 -4.36
CA CYS A 35 16.61 17.01 -4.52
C CYS A 35 16.12 15.73 -5.21
N VAL A 36 16.80 15.27 -6.26
CA VAL A 36 16.45 14.04 -6.98
C VAL A 36 16.59 12.82 -6.07
N ILE A 37 17.71 12.70 -5.35
CA ILE A 37 17.94 11.58 -4.42
C ILE A 37 16.89 11.59 -3.31
N PHE A 38 16.63 12.75 -2.71
CA PHE A 38 15.63 12.89 -1.66
C PHE A 38 14.23 12.49 -2.15
N PHE A 39 13.84 12.92 -3.35
CA PHE A 39 12.57 12.54 -3.96
C PHE A 39 12.47 11.02 -4.20
N LEU A 40 13.53 10.40 -4.71
CA LEU A 40 13.58 8.95 -4.92
C LEU A 40 13.42 8.18 -3.60
N VAL A 41 14.09 8.64 -2.53
CA VAL A 41 13.97 8.05 -1.20
C VAL A 41 12.53 8.14 -0.68
N LEU A 42 11.86 9.29 -0.82
CA LEU A 42 10.45 9.45 -0.44
C LEU A 42 9.49 8.55 -1.23
N ARG A 43 9.82 8.24 -2.49
CA ARG A 43 9.02 7.35 -3.35
C ARG A 43 9.12 5.88 -2.92
N VAL A 44 10.23 5.49 -2.30
CA VAL A 44 10.44 4.12 -1.79
C VAL A 44 9.63 3.90 -0.51
N PHE A 45 9.52 4.90 0.37
CA PHE A 45 8.88 4.78 1.68
C PHE A 45 7.34 4.94 1.67
N LYS A 46 6.67 4.22 0.77
CA LYS A 46 5.21 4.16 0.70
C LYS A 46 4.73 2.72 0.95
N PRO A 47 3.69 2.49 1.79
CA PRO A 47 3.09 1.17 1.93
C PRO A 47 2.62 0.63 0.58
N ARG A 48 2.75 -0.68 0.39
CA ARG A 48 2.28 -1.43 -0.78
C ARG A 48 1.60 -2.70 -0.30
N ILE A 49 0.28 -2.72 -0.42
CA ILE A 49 -0.55 -3.88 -0.10
C ILE A 49 -1.03 -4.51 -1.41
N LYS A 50 -1.10 -5.84 -1.44
CA LYS A 50 -1.73 -6.58 -2.53
C LYS A 50 -2.86 -7.43 -1.95
N THR A 51 -4.05 -7.29 -2.50
CA THR A 51 -5.26 -8.05 -2.15
C THR A 51 -5.55 -9.08 -3.24
N CYS A 52 -6.22 -10.17 -2.86
CA CYS A 52 -6.82 -11.07 -3.84
C CYS A 52 -8.09 -10.43 -4.43
N SER A 53 -8.39 -10.68 -5.70
CA SER A 53 -9.67 -10.31 -6.33
C SER A 53 -10.74 -11.40 -6.15
N ILE A 54 -10.40 -12.50 -5.48
CA ILE A 54 -11.23 -13.69 -5.30
C ILE A 54 -11.39 -13.92 -3.79
N ILE A 55 -12.56 -14.41 -3.40
CA ILE A 55 -12.93 -14.82 -2.06
C ILE A 55 -13.01 -16.35 -2.08
N CYS A 56 -12.26 -17.01 -1.21
CA CYS A 56 -12.34 -18.46 -1.10
C CYS A 56 -13.55 -18.83 -0.25
N LYS A 57 -14.31 -19.83 -0.71
CA LYS A 57 -15.35 -20.51 0.03
C LYS A 57 -14.84 -21.89 0.36
N GLU A 58 -14.74 -22.18 1.64
CA GLU A 58 -14.40 -23.50 2.12
C GLU A 58 -15.70 -24.28 2.33
N ASP A 59 -15.93 -25.29 1.51
CA ASP A 59 -17.06 -26.21 1.68
C ASP A 59 -16.67 -27.24 2.75
N ASP A 60 -17.56 -27.43 3.73
CA ASP A 60 -17.31 -28.29 4.88
C ASP A 60 -17.39 -29.78 4.51
N ASP A 61 -16.23 -30.44 4.48
CA ASP A 61 -16.14 -31.91 4.55
C ASP A 61 -16.50 -32.48 5.94
N ALA A 62 -16.79 -31.62 6.94
CA ALA A 62 -16.89 -32.01 8.36
C ALA A 62 -18.10 -31.46 9.14
N GLY A 63 -19.26 -31.29 8.49
CA GLY A 63 -20.55 -31.16 9.20
C GLY A 63 -20.81 -29.85 9.96
N VAL A 64 -20.10 -28.76 9.64
CA VAL A 64 -20.45 -27.42 10.13
C VAL A 64 -21.59 -26.86 9.26
N GLU A 65 -22.60 -26.26 9.90
CA GLU A 65 -23.86 -25.85 9.24
C GLU A 65 -23.73 -24.58 8.35
N LYS A 66 -22.55 -23.93 8.28
CA LYS A 66 -22.41 -22.63 7.62
C LYS A 66 -21.13 -22.53 6.80
N PRO A 67 -21.23 -22.16 5.50
CA PRO A 67 -20.06 -22.01 4.64
C PRO A 67 -19.12 -20.93 5.19
N GLU A 68 -17.82 -21.23 5.15
CA GLU A 68 -16.79 -20.31 5.62
C GLU A 68 -16.16 -19.56 4.45
N TYR A 69 -16.11 -18.22 4.54
CA TYR A 69 -15.53 -17.39 3.50
C TYR A 69 -14.23 -16.74 3.98
N TYR A 70 -13.24 -16.71 3.09
CA TYR A 70 -11.89 -16.24 3.39
C TYR A 70 -11.42 -15.17 2.43
N LEU A 71 -10.71 -14.19 2.99
CA LEU A 71 -10.01 -13.12 2.27
C LEU A 71 -8.52 -13.21 2.56
N LYS A 72 -7.69 -12.93 1.56
CA LYS A 72 -6.24 -12.91 1.70
C LYS A 72 -5.64 -11.62 1.17
N PHE A 73 -4.71 -11.04 1.93
CA PHE A 73 -3.90 -9.91 1.48
C PHE A 73 -2.45 -10.05 1.96
N ILE A 74 -1.54 -9.33 1.30
CA ILE A 74 -0.10 -9.48 1.47
C ILE A 74 0.54 -8.10 1.58
N ASN A 75 1.38 -7.90 2.59
CA ASN A 75 2.28 -6.77 2.64
C ASN A 75 3.46 -6.97 1.67
N LYS A 76 3.48 -6.18 0.58
CA LYS A 76 4.57 -6.17 -0.41
C LYS A 76 5.56 -5.02 -0.19
N THR A 77 5.38 -4.23 0.86
CA THR A 77 6.32 -3.18 1.30
C THR A 77 7.62 -3.82 1.76
N TYR A 78 8.76 -3.12 1.61
CA TYR A 78 10.04 -3.61 2.14
C TYR A 78 10.10 -3.55 3.68
N SER A 79 9.46 -2.54 4.27
CA SER A 79 9.33 -2.40 5.72
C SER A 79 8.01 -2.92 6.24
N ASP A 80 7.96 -3.04 7.56
CA ASP A 80 6.77 -3.39 8.33
C ASP A 80 5.69 -2.31 8.16
N ILE A 81 4.43 -2.73 8.18
CA ILE A 81 3.26 -1.85 8.24
C ILE A 81 2.59 -1.98 9.60
N GLU A 82 2.12 -0.88 10.14
CA GLU A 82 1.58 -0.76 11.48
C GLU A 82 0.18 -0.15 11.46
N ASN A 83 -0.53 -0.26 12.57
CA ASN A 83 -1.89 0.26 12.75
C ASN A 83 -2.84 -0.24 11.65
N VAL A 84 -2.76 -1.53 11.35
CA VAL A 84 -3.57 -2.13 10.29
C VAL A 84 -5.01 -2.26 10.75
N SER A 85 -5.91 -1.56 10.07
CA SER A 85 -7.35 -1.65 10.27
C SER A 85 -8.00 -2.18 9.00
N ILE A 86 -8.95 -3.10 9.17
CA ILE A 86 -9.56 -3.81 8.06
C ILE A 86 -11.07 -3.80 8.25
N SER A 87 -11.76 -3.34 7.22
CA SER A 87 -13.21 -3.30 7.14
C SER A 87 -13.66 -3.84 5.80
N LEU A 88 -14.72 -4.64 5.82
CA LEU A 88 -15.38 -5.15 4.63
C LEU A 88 -16.78 -4.55 4.59
N LEU A 89 -17.11 -3.84 3.53
CA LEU A 89 -18.39 -3.17 3.36
C LEU A 89 -19.15 -3.81 2.21
N LEU A 90 -20.42 -4.12 2.43
CA LEU A 90 -21.38 -4.42 1.37
C LEU A 90 -22.11 -3.12 1.04
N ILE A 91 -21.89 -2.61 -0.17
CA ILE A 91 -22.44 -1.34 -0.64
C ILE A 91 -23.55 -1.64 -1.61
N GLU A 92 -24.74 -1.09 -1.36
CA GLU A 92 -25.92 -1.19 -2.21
C GLU A 92 -26.22 0.16 -2.85
N ASP A 93 -26.46 0.14 -4.17
CA ASP A 93 -26.89 1.29 -4.95
C ASP A 93 -28.39 1.53 -4.74
N PHE A 94 -28.76 2.64 -4.08
CA PHE A 94 -30.14 3.08 -3.97
C PHE A 94 -30.38 4.30 -4.88
N LEU A 95 -31.32 4.14 -5.82
CA LEU A 95 -31.77 5.23 -6.68
C LEU A 95 -32.87 6.02 -5.95
N HIS A 96 -32.58 7.25 -5.56
CA HIS A 96 -33.58 8.16 -5.01
C HIS A 96 -33.74 9.35 -5.97
N GLY A 97 -34.80 9.34 -6.78
CA GLY A 97 -35.01 10.33 -7.84
C GLY A 97 -33.98 10.20 -8.97
N THR A 98 -33.34 11.30 -9.34
CA THR A 98 -32.28 11.35 -10.37
C THR A 98 -30.86 11.10 -9.84
N GLY A 99 -30.69 11.00 -8.51
CA GLY A 99 -29.40 10.79 -7.86
C GLY A 99 -29.12 9.32 -7.55
N LYS A 100 -27.85 8.91 -7.71
CA LYS A 100 -27.33 7.65 -7.17
C LYS A 100 -26.83 7.89 -5.76
N ASN A 101 -27.46 7.26 -4.77
CA ASN A 101 -26.98 7.21 -3.40
C ASN A 101 -26.47 5.81 -3.09
N PHE A 102 -25.54 5.72 -2.14
CA PHE A 102 -24.95 4.46 -1.71
C PHE A 102 -25.25 4.25 -0.23
N THR A 103 -25.74 3.07 0.13
CA THR A 103 -25.80 2.64 1.53
C THR A 103 -24.79 1.53 1.73
N GLY A 104 -24.03 1.59 2.83
CA GLY A 104 -22.99 0.63 3.14
C GLY A 104 -23.29 -0.08 4.45
N LYS A 105 -23.31 -1.41 4.42
CA LYS A 105 -23.35 -2.27 5.62
C LYS A 105 -21.95 -2.84 5.86
N GLU A 106 -21.35 -2.58 7.01
CA GLU A 106 -20.09 -3.26 7.40
C GLU A 106 -20.40 -4.73 7.74
N LEU A 107 -19.67 -5.64 7.11
CA LEU A 107 -19.73 -7.08 7.36
C LEU A 107 -18.79 -7.46 8.50
N LYS A 108 -19.25 -8.37 9.36
CA LYS A 108 -18.46 -8.90 10.48
C LYS A 108 -17.37 -9.82 9.97
N LEU A 109 -16.13 -9.38 10.21
CA LEU A 109 -14.94 -10.21 10.07
C LEU A 109 -14.61 -10.84 11.41
N LYS A 110 -14.12 -12.08 11.41
CA LYS A 110 -13.47 -12.68 12.59
C LYS A 110 -12.12 -12.00 12.76
N LYS A 111 -12.13 -10.80 13.37
CA LYS A 111 -10.97 -9.90 13.45
C LYS A 111 -9.93 -10.48 14.41
N TYR A 112 -8.74 -10.76 13.88
CA TYR A 112 -7.53 -10.74 14.69
C TYR A 112 -7.05 -9.29 14.76
N GLN A 113 -6.73 -8.77 15.96
CA GLN A 113 -6.14 -7.44 16.10
C GLN A 113 -4.71 -7.45 15.56
N ILE A 114 -4.57 -7.29 14.24
CA ILE A 114 -3.27 -7.31 13.58
C ILE A 114 -2.68 -5.90 13.67
N LYS A 115 -1.85 -5.66 14.69
CA LYS A 115 -1.23 -4.33 14.88
C LYS A 115 -0.05 -4.08 13.94
N ASN A 116 0.68 -5.14 13.56
CA ASN A 116 1.88 -5.06 12.73
C ASN A 116 1.93 -6.24 11.76
N ILE A 117 2.26 -5.96 10.50
CA ILE A 117 2.53 -6.96 9.47
C ILE A 117 3.94 -6.74 8.92
N PRO A 118 4.85 -7.72 9.07
CA PRO A 118 6.22 -7.64 8.58
C PRO A 118 6.31 -7.32 7.08
N GLY A 119 7.31 -6.52 6.73
CA GLY A 119 7.69 -6.27 5.34
C GLY A 119 8.56 -7.36 4.74
N LYS A 120 8.91 -7.20 3.46
CA LYS A 120 9.78 -8.15 2.73
C LYS A 120 11.15 -8.39 3.39
N TRP A 121 11.68 -7.42 4.13
CA TRP A 121 13.00 -7.57 4.78
C TRP A 121 12.96 -8.41 6.05
N ARG A 122 11.83 -8.43 6.78
CA ARG A 122 11.70 -9.14 8.07
C ARG A 122 10.77 -10.35 8.01
N LYS A 123 10.18 -10.64 6.85
CA LYS A 123 9.29 -11.79 6.70
C LYS A 123 10.01 -13.11 7.01
N SER A 124 9.31 -14.03 7.64
CA SER A 124 9.74 -15.42 7.73
C SER A 124 9.43 -16.13 6.41
N LYS A 125 10.40 -16.87 5.87
CA LYS A 125 10.20 -17.65 4.64
C LYS A 125 9.32 -18.87 4.88
N ASP A 126 9.32 -19.43 6.08
CA ASP A 126 8.61 -20.68 6.38
C ASP A 126 7.16 -20.41 6.81
N ILE A 127 6.94 -19.34 7.58
CA ILE A 127 5.63 -19.02 8.17
C ILE A 127 4.84 -18.04 7.28
N HIS A 128 5.51 -17.27 6.42
CA HIS A 128 4.89 -16.25 5.58
C HIS A 128 4.05 -15.23 6.36
N ASN A 129 4.57 -14.77 7.50
CA ASN A 129 3.94 -13.83 8.42
C ASN A 129 3.61 -12.43 7.83
N ASN A 130 4.01 -12.15 6.59
CA ASN A 130 3.60 -10.95 5.84
C ASN A 130 2.27 -11.12 5.08
N CYS A 131 1.70 -12.32 5.09
CA CYS A 131 0.42 -12.66 4.50
C CYS A 131 -0.62 -12.79 5.60
N VAL A 132 -1.79 -12.24 5.36
CA VAL A 132 -2.91 -12.30 6.31
C VAL A 132 -4.10 -12.89 5.60
N GLN A 133 -4.67 -13.90 6.24
CA GLN A 133 -5.95 -14.49 5.88
C GLN A 133 -6.97 -14.16 6.96
N MET A 134 -8.16 -13.76 6.54
CA MET A 134 -9.26 -13.40 7.44
C MET A 134 -10.49 -14.17 7.05
N ARG A 135 -11.25 -14.58 8.06
CA ARG A 135 -12.55 -15.22 7.90
C ARG A 135 -13.66 -14.20 8.01
N ILE A 136 -14.66 -14.33 7.13
CA ILE A 136 -15.91 -13.58 7.17
C ILE A 136 -16.92 -14.42 7.97
N ASP A 137 -17.60 -13.80 8.93
CA ASP A 137 -18.51 -14.47 9.87
C ASP A 137 -19.99 -14.39 9.42
N GLU A 138 -20.22 -13.89 8.22
CA GLU A 138 -21.53 -13.72 7.61
C GLU A 138 -21.63 -14.56 6.33
N ASP A 139 -22.84 -15.04 6.04
CA ASP A 139 -23.10 -15.83 4.85
C ASP A 139 -23.19 -14.94 3.61
N LEU A 140 -22.10 -14.86 2.85
CA LEU A 140 -22.00 -13.96 1.71
C LEU A 140 -23.01 -14.24 0.61
N GLU A 141 -23.25 -15.51 0.28
CA GLU A 141 -24.18 -15.89 -0.80
C GLU A 141 -25.64 -15.56 -0.47
N LYS A 142 -25.99 -15.39 0.82
CA LYS A 142 -27.32 -14.91 1.23
C LYS A 142 -27.45 -13.40 1.28
N LEU A 143 -26.33 -12.69 1.49
CA LEU A 143 -26.32 -11.24 1.65
C LEU A 143 -26.01 -10.51 0.35
N TRP A 144 -25.28 -11.15 -0.57
CA TRP A 144 -24.75 -10.54 -1.78
C TRP A 144 -25.26 -11.27 -3.02
N ASP A 145 -26.37 -10.77 -3.57
CA ASP A 145 -27.00 -11.31 -4.79
C ASP A 145 -26.38 -10.75 -6.09
N GLY A 146 -25.52 -9.74 -5.99
CA GLY A 146 -24.76 -9.17 -7.11
C GLY A 146 -25.60 -8.38 -8.12
N ARG A 147 -26.80 -7.94 -7.74
CA ARG A 147 -27.70 -7.22 -8.66
C ARG A 147 -27.47 -5.72 -8.62
N ARG A 148 -27.44 -5.15 -7.41
CA ARG A 148 -27.23 -3.72 -7.15
C ARG A 148 -26.15 -3.46 -6.10
N GLU A 149 -25.56 -4.53 -5.60
CA GLU A 149 -24.62 -4.51 -4.51
C GLU A 149 -23.23 -4.91 -4.99
N TYR A 150 -22.21 -4.28 -4.42
CA TYR A 150 -20.81 -4.67 -4.56
C TYR A 150 -20.14 -4.63 -3.20
N MET A 151 -19.07 -5.40 -3.03
CA MET A 151 -18.29 -5.36 -1.80
C MET A 151 -17.02 -4.55 -1.97
N GLU A 152 -16.62 -3.88 -0.91
CA GLU A 152 -15.33 -3.20 -0.81
C GLU A 152 -14.58 -3.64 0.44
N LEU A 153 -13.37 -4.16 0.22
CA LEU A 153 -12.41 -4.40 1.27
C LEU A 153 -11.51 -3.19 1.42
N HIS A 154 -11.58 -2.54 2.58
CA HIS A 154 -10.77 -1.39 2.95
C HIS A 154 -9.68 -1.84 3.92
N ILE A 155 -8.43 -1.55 3.57
CA ILE A 155 -7.27 -1.83 4.40
C ILE A 155 -6.52 -0.52 4.65
N ASP A 156 -6.62 -0.04 5.87
CA ASP A 156 -5.92 1.13 6.36
C ASP A 156 -4.64 0.70 7.05
N CYS A 157 -3.52 1.33 6.70
CA CYS A 157 -2.23 1.02 7.34
C CYS A 157 -1.28 2.20 7.30
N THR A 158 -0.25 2.15 8.14
CA THR A 158 0.81 3.15 8.23
C THR A 158 2.17 2.51 8.02
N HIS A 159 3.04 3.16 7.25
CA HIS A 159 4.42 2.74 7.05
C HIS A 159 5.23 2.96 8.33
N SER A 160 5.79 1.90 8.93
CA SER A 160 6.50 1.97 10.22
C SER A 160 7.62 3.02 10.26
N LYS A 161 8.42 3.14 9.18
CA LYS A 161 9.59 4.05 9.17
C LYS A 161 9.29 5.49 8.77
N SER A 162 8.24 5.72 7.98
CA SER A 162 7.98 7.04 7.35
C SER A 162 6.69 7.68 7.84
N GLY A 163 5.86 6.95 8.59
CA GLY A 163 4.56 7.42 9.06
C GLY A 163 3.53 7.63 7.95
N ARG A 164 3.85 7.31 6.68
CA ARG A 164 2.90 7.51 5.57
C ARG A 164 1.75 6.53 5.68
N ARG A 165 0.53 7.06 5.69
CA ARG A 165 -0.71 6.26 5.65
C ARG A 165 -1.04 5.83 4.22
N LEU A 166 -1.60 4.64 4.09
CA LEU A 166 -2.25 4.15 2.87
C LEU A 166 -3.64 3.61 3.24
N VAL A 167 -4.63 4.00 2.45
CA VAL A 167 -5.95 3.37 2.40
C VAL A 167 -6.00 2.56 1.10
N HIS A 168 -5.99 1.24 1.21
CA HIS A 168 -6.10 0.33 0.06
C HIS A 168 -7.53 -0.17 -0.05
N VAL A 169 -8.14 0.01 -1.22
CA VAL A 169 -9.51 -0.42 -1.48
C VAL A 169 -9.51 -1.47 -2.58
N GLN A 170 -10.12 -2.62 -2.28
CA GLN A 170 -10.38 -3.68 -3.26
C GLN A 170 -11.88 -3.83 -3.45
N LYS A 171 -12.35 -3.59 -4.67
CA LYS A 171 -13.76 -3.75 -5.04
C LYS A 171 -14.01 -5.15 -5.61
N TYR A 172 -15.14 -5.73 -5.25
CA TYR A 172 -15.66 -6.99 -5.77
C TYR A 172 -17.07 -6.76 -6.28
N THR A 173 -17.30 -6.96 -7.57
CA THR A 173 -18.57 -6.62 -8.22
C THR A 173 -19.38 -7.83 -8.65
N ASP A 174 -18.73 -8.93 -8.99
CA ASP A 174 -19.40 -10.10 -9.55
C ASP A 174 -19.29 -11.29 -8.59
N VAL A 175 -20.41 -11.69 -8.01
CA VAL A 175 -20.52 -12.78 -7.04
C VAL A 175 -19.94 -14.08 -7.60
N LYS A 176 -20.32 -14.46 -8.83
CA LYS A 176 -20.00 -15.76 -9.42
C LYS A 176 -18.53 -15.91 -9.76
N ASN A 177 -17.91 -14.81 -10.19
CA ASN A 177 -16.49 -14.80 -10.55
C ASN A 177 -15.58 -14.52 -9.34
N THR A 178 -16.12 -13.87 -8.30
CA THR A 178 -15.38 -13.52 -7.08
C THR A 178 -15.36 -14.66 -6.09
N ILE A 179 -16.47 -15.38 -5.87
CA ILE A 179 -16.51 -16.47 -4.89
C ILE A 179 -16.08 -17.76 -5.59
N LYS A 180 -15.02 -18.39 -5.09
CA LYS A 180 -14.54 -19.67 -5.59
C LYS A 180 -14.40 -20.68 -4.47
N VAL A 181 -14.83 -21.90 -4.73
CA VAL A 181 -14.68 -23.02 -3.79
C VAL A 181 -13.23 -23.45 -3.74
N GLY A 182 -12.73 -23.69 -2.53
CA GLY A 182 -11.38 -24.17 -2.25
C GLY A 182 -10.72 -23.41 -1.09
N ARG A 183 -9.43 -23.67 -0.89
CA ARG A 183 -8.62 -23.03 0.15
C ARG A 183 -7.52 -22.20 -0.46
N PHE A 184 -7.16 -21.09 0.17
CA PHE A 184 -5.97 -20.34 -0.27
C PHE A 184 -4.71 -21.18 -0.04
N ASP A 185 -3.85 -21.23 -1.05
CA ASP A 185 -2.52 -21.78 -0.90
C ASP A 185 -1.72 -20.98 0.15
N SER A 186 -0.79 -21.65 0.81
CA SER A 186 0.09 -21.03 1.80
C SER A 186 1.11 -20.11 1.11
N GLY A 187 1.43 -18.99 1.77
CA GLY A 187 2.48 -18.07 1.33
C GLY A 187 2.04 -16.91 0.47
N GLU A 188 2.95 -16.39 -0.36
CA GLU A 188 2.80 -15.07 -1.04
C GLU A 188 2.05 -15.10 -2.38
N ASN A 189 1.19 -16.09 -2.56
CA ASN A 189 0.35 -16.25 -3.75
C ASN A 189 -1.14 -16.11 -3.41
N PHE A 190 -1.95 -16.05 -4.45
CA PHE A 190 -3.41 -16.03 -4.35
C PHE A 190 -4.03 -17.23 -5.07
N ASN A 191 -3.26 -18.31 -5.16
CA ASN A 191 -3.74 -19.54 -5.76
C ASN A 191 -4.74 -20.20 -4.82
N ILE A 192 -5.71 -20.89 -5.40
CA ILE A 192 -6.74 -21.64 -4.69
C ILE A 192 -6.48 -23.11 -4.99
N ILE A 193 -6.45 -23.94 -3.94
CA ILE A 193 -6.24 -25.39 -3.97
C ILE A 193 -7.54 -26.06 -3.55
#